data_AF-A0A976QIB9-F1
#
_entry.id   AF-A0A976QIB9-F1
#
_cell.length_a   1.000
_cell.length_b   1.000
_cell.length_c   1.000
_cell.angle_alpha   90.00
_cell.angle_beta   90.00
_cell.angle_gamma   90.00
#
_symmetry.space_group_name_H-M   'P 1'
#
loop_
_entity.id
_entity.type
_entity.pdbx_description
1 polymer ?
#
loop_
_entity_poly.entity_id
_entity_poly.type
_entity_poly.pdbx_seq_one_letter_code
_entity_poly.pdbx_strand_id
1 'polypeptide(L)' 'MDRTFKATEITVGFHPDGYRIDTTASPMNRYTKWDILPGNHWCNPKPICFDSLPQKGWIAKDKFDWDGINMTGERNVSSC' A
#
# COMPACT_ATOMS: atom_id res chain seq x y z
N MET A 1 7.75 -9.74 17.50
CA MET A 1 7.01 -8.52 17.88
C MET A 1 7.03 -7.62 16.68
N ASP A 2 6.02 -7.71 15.83
CA ASP A 2 5.88 -6.83 14.67
C ASP A 2 5.71 -5.40 15.17
N ARG A 3 6.74 -4.57 14.92
CA ARG A 3 6.72 -3.15 15.28
C ARG A 3 5.72 -2.48 14.35
N THR A 4 4.56 -2.13 14.91
CA THR A 4 3.56 -1.32 14.23
C THR A 4 3.76 0.14 14.57
N PHE A 5 3.48 1.02 13.61
CA PHE A 5 3.68 2.45 13.72
C PHE A 5 2.35 3.20 13.63
N LYS A 6 2.38 4.51 13.91
CA LYS A 6 1.25 5.41 13.67
C LYS A 6 1.26 5.95 12.23
N ALA A 7 0.09 6.33 11.72
CA ALA A 7 -0.02 6.90 10.37
C ALA A 7 0.87 8.12 10.15
N THR A 8 1.03 8.96 11.18
CA THR A 8 1.88 10.17 11.15
C THR A 8 3.38 9.87 11.08
N GLU A 9 3.80 8.66 11.44
CA GLU A 9 5.20 8.23 11.45
C GLU A 9 5.59 7.52 10.14
N ILE A 10 4.61 7.29 9.26
CA ILE A 10 4.80 6.56 8.00
C ILE A 10 5.00 7.54 6.85
N THR A 11 6.18 7.48 6.24
CA THR A 11 6.45 8.09 4.94
C THR A 11 5.96 7.18 3.82
N VAL A 12 6.32 5.90 3.88
CA VAL A 12 5.90 4.86 2.93
C VAL A 12 5.53 3.61 3.72
N GLY A 13 4.34 3.05 3.49
CA GLY A 13 3.89 1.88 4.23
C GLY A 13 2.46 1.46 3.90
N PHE A 14 2.04 0.37 4.53
CA PHE A 14 0.69 -0.16 4.37
C PHE A 14 0.08 -0.63 5.70
N HIS A 15 -1.25 -0.71 5.70
CA HIS A 15 -2.05 -1.25 6.78
C HIS A 15 -2.73 -2.54 6.29
N PRO A 16 -2.80 -3.61 7.10
CA PRO A 16 -3.44 -4.88 6.71
C PRO A 16 -4.92 -4.75 6.35
N ASP A 17 -5.58 -3.66 6.74
CA ASP A 17 -6.97 -3.35 6.35
C ASP A 17 -7.10 -2.73 4.94
N GLY A 18 -6.03 -2.73 4.14
CA GLY A 18 -6.05 -2.27 2.76
C GLY A 18 -5.74 -0.78 2.61
N TYR A 19 -5.04 -0.17 3.56
CA TYR A 19 -4.61 1.23 3.43
C TYR A 19 -3.15 1.33 3.03
N ARG A 20 -2.81 2.32 2.21
CA ARG A 20 -1.44 2.65 1.82
C ARG A 20 -1.17 4.12 2.08
N ILE A 21 0.00 4.40 2.65
CA ILE A 21 0.56 5.74 2.76
C ILE A 21 1.82 5.77 1.89
N ASP A 22 1.92 6.80 1.06
CA ASP A 22 3.10 7.10 0.27
C ASP A 22 3.24 8.63 0.12
N THR A 23 3.94 9.27 1.05
CA THR A 23 4.14 10.72 1.03
C THR A 23 5.07 11.18 -0.10
N THR A 24 5.80 10.26 -0.71
CA THR A 24 6.69 10.53 -1.85
C THR A 24 5.94 10.51 -3.19
N ALA A 25 4.78 9.84 -3.24
CA ALA A 25 3.90 9.86 -4.39
C ALA A 25 3.20 11.21 -4.57
N SER A 26 2.61 11.40 -5.76
CA SER A 26 1.77 12.55 -6.08
C SER A 26 0.65 12.75 -5.04
N PRO A 27 0.21 14.00 -4.78
CA PRO A 27 -0.78 14.28 -3.73
C PRO A 27 -2.04 13.42 -3.78
N MET A 28 -2.52 13.07 -4.97
CA MET A 28 -3.71 12.22 -5.16
C MET A 28 -3.49 10.74 -4.78
N ASN A 29 -2.24 10.27 -4.79
CA ASN A 29 -1.88 8.89 -4.47
C ASN A 29 -1.26 8.74 -3.08
N ARG A 30 -1.21 9.84 -2.31
CA ARG A 30 -0.55 9.87 -1.00
C ARG A 30 -1.22 8.96 0.01
N TYR A 31 -2.54 8.95 0.02
CA TYR A 31 -3.35 8.13 0.91
C TYR A 31 -4.38 7.41 0.06
N THR A 32 -4.23 6.09 -0.04
CA THR A 32 -5.13 5.27 -0.84
C THR A 32 -5.68 4.11 -0.02
N LYS A 33 -6.95 3.81 -0.24
CA LYS A 33 -7.58 2.58 0.20
C LYS A 33 -7.72 1.64 -0.99
N TRP A 34 -7.40 0.38 -0.76
CA TRP A 34 -7.42 -0.70 -1.72
C TRP A 34 -8.35 -1.79 -1.20
N ASP A 35 -9.03 -2.46 -2.12
CA ASP A 35 -9.77 -3.67 -1.82
C ASP A 35 -8.76 -4.84 -1.80
N ILE A 36 -8.74 -5.62 -0.71
CA ILE A 36 -7.88 -6.80 -0.59
C ILE A 36 -8.69 -8.02 -1.04
N LEU A 37 -8.33 -8.55 -2.20
CA LEU A 37 -8.87 -9.79 -2.73
C LEU A 37 -8.13 -11.01 -2.14
N PRO A 38 -8.76 -12.21 -2.16
CA PRO A 38 -8.11 -13.45 -1.76
C PRO A 38 -6.76 -13.63 -2.46
N GLY A 39 -5.75 -14.11 -1.73
CA GLY A 39 -4.38 -14.26 -2.25
C GLY A 39 -3.51 -13.00 -2.15
N ASN A 40 -3.84 -12.06 -1.26
CA ASN A 40 -3.10 -10.81 -1.05
C ASN A 40 -3.02 -9.92 -2.30
N HIS A 41 -4.02 -9.98 -3.17
CA HIS A 41 -4.12 -9.11 -4.33
C HIS A 41 -4.82 -7.81 -3.94
N TRP A 42 -4.18 -6.67 -4.20
CA TRP A 42 -4.72 -5.34 -3.89
C TRP A 42 -5.23 -4.72 -5.20
N CYS A 43 -6.50 -4.27 -5.22
CA CYS A 43 -7.09 -3.62 -6.39
C CYS A 43 -7.92 -2.38 -6.01
N ASN A 44 -8.41 -1.66 -7.03
CA ASN A 44 -9.27 -0.48 -6.88
C ASN A 44 -8.72 0.61 -5.95
N PRO A 45 -7.55 1.22 -6.24
CA PRO A 45 -7.03 2.32 -5.44
C PRO A 45 -8.02 3.48 -5.42
N LYS A 46 -8.50 3.83 -4.24
CA LYS A 46 -9.36 5.00 -4.01
C LYS A 46 -8.60 6.02 -3.16
N PRO A 47 -8.47 7.27 -3.63
CA PRO A 47 -7.90 8.33 -2.80
C PRO A 47 -8.79 8.56 -1.59
N ILE A 48 -8.18 8.72 -0.42
CA ILE A 48 -8.88 8.99 0.84
C ILE A 48 -8.21 10.14 1.57
N CYS A 49 -8.92 10.72 2.54
CA CYS A 49 -8.35 11.74 3.42
C CYS A 49 -7.51 11.09 4.52
N PHE A 50 -6.54 11.83 5.04
CA PHE A 50 -5.69 11.38 6.15
C PHE A 50 -6.53 11.02 7.39
N ASP A 51 -7.62 11.75 7.65
CA ASP A 51 -8.50 11.50 8.79
C ASP A 51 -9.27 10.17 8.71
N SER A 52 -9.39 9.59 7.51
CA SER A 52 -10.01 8.27 7.31
C SER A 52 -9.04 7.11 7.52
N LEU A 53 -7.76 7.39 7.79
CA LEU A 53 -6.74 6.38 8.00
C LEU A 53 -6.81 5.80 9.43
N PRO A 54 -6.53 4.50 9.60
CA PRO A 54 -6.22 3.93 10.90
C PRO A 54 -5.09 4.71 11.56
N GLN A 55 -5.21 5.07 12.85
CA GLN A 55 -4.18 5.86 13.53
C GLN A 55 -2.94 5.04 13.92
N LYS A 56 -3.07 3.71 14.02
CA LYS A 56 -2.04 2.75 14.46
C LYS A 56 -2.14 1.46 13.65
N GLY A 57 -1.17 0.56 13.78
CA GLY A 57 -1.18 -0.74 13.10
C GLY A 57 -0.44 -0.74 11.76
N TRP A 58 0.31 0.33 11.49
CA TRP A 58 1.01 0.48 10.21
C TRP A 58 2.30 -0.31 10.15
N ILE A 59 2.59 -0.82 8.95
CA ILE A 59 3.84 -1.49 8.62
C ILE A 59 4.63 -0.53 7.74
N ALA A 60 5.71 0.01 8.29
CA ALA A 60 6.63 0.88 7.57
C ALA A 60 7.43 0.09 6.52
N LYS A 61 7.66 0.71 5.36
CA LYS A 61 8.51 0.21 4.30
C LYS A 61 9.44 1.33 3.84
N ASP A 62 10.68 0.99 3.49
CA ASP A 62 11.64 1.98 2.98
C ASP A 62 11.26 2.50 1.59
N LYS A 63 10.64 1.66 0.76
CA LYS A 63 10.10 2.00 -0.56
C LYS A 63 9.11 0.93 -1.02
N PHE A 64 8.09 1.33 -1.77
CA PHE A 64 7.40 0.39 -2.66
C PHE A 64 8.20 0.34 -3.96
N ASP A 65 8.99 -0.72 -4.15
CA ASP A 65 9.51 -1.03 -5.48
C ASP A 65 8.31 -1.39 -6.37
N TRP A 66 7.76 -0.37 -7.03
CA TRP A 66 6.92 -0.54 -8.23
C TRP A 66 7.80 -0.74 -9.47
N ASP A 67 9.09 -1.06 -9.27
CA ASP A 67 9.97 -1.42 -10.37
C ASP A 67 9.40 -2.69 -11.01
N GLY A 68 8.97 -2.51 -12.26
CA GLY A 68 8.26 -3.50 -13.03
C GLY A 68 8.94 -4.84 -12.88
N ILE A 69 8.10 -5.86 -12.69
CA ILE A 69 8.49 -7.24 -12.85
C ILE A 69 9.17 -7.37 -14.22
N ASN A 70 10.50 -7.27 -14.27
CA ASN A 70 11.28 -7.88 -15.33
C ASN A 70 11.39 -9.34 -14.93
N MET A 71 10.25 -10.05 -15.09
CA MET A 71 10.18 -11.50 -15.02
C MET A 71 11.02 -12.04 -16.18
N THR A 72 12.32 -12.24 -15.97
CA THR A 72 12.96 -13.43 -16.53
C THR A 72 12.46 -14.61 -15.72
N GLY A 73 11.32 -15.13 -16.13
CA GLY A 73 10.67 -16.28 -15.50
C GLY A 73 9.19 -16.26 -15.81
N GLU A 74 8.84 -16.66 -17.03
CA GLU A 74 7.48 -16.97 -17.44
C GLU A 74 6.65 -17.58 -16.30
N ARG A 75 5.50 -16.95 -16.00
CA ARG A 75 4.21 -17.63 -15.91
C ARG A 75 3.07 -16.62 -15.82
N ASN A 76 2.24 -16.66 -16.88
CA ASN A 76 0.88 -16.15 -16.99
C ASN A 76 0.17 -15.87 -15.66
N VAL A 77 -0.26 -14.64 -15.44
CA VAL A 77 -1.52 -14.35 -14.75
C VAL A 77 -2.17 -13.13 -15.41
N SER A 78 -3.42 -13.32 -15.82
CA SER A 78 -4.34 -12.36 -16.42
C SER A 78 -4.42 -11.02 -15.70
N SER A 79 -4.57 -9.99 -16.53
CA SER A 79 -5.10 -8.67 -16.18
C SER A 79 -6.42 -8.79 -15.41
N CYS A 80 -6.48 -8.14 -14.26
CA CYS A 80 -7.69 -7.60 -13.64
C CYS A 80 -7.42 -6.15 -13.27
#